data_AF-A0A2M7AX29-F1
#
_entry.id   AF-A0A2M7AX29-F1
#
_cell.length_a   1.000
_cell.length_b   1.000
_cell.length_c   1.000
_cell.angle_alpha   90.00
_cell.angle_beta   90.00
_cell.angle_gamma   90.00
#
_symmetry.space_group_name_H-M   'P 1'
#
loop_
_entity.id
_entity.type
_entity.pdbx_description
1 polymer ?
#
loop_
_entity_poly.entity_id
_entity_poly.type
_entity_poly.pdbx_seq_one_letter_code
_entity_poly.pdbx_strand_id
1 'polypeptide(L)' 'GVIKPESLNEESFSLTDDTAKTTGADNVLEYPQYTKPEDFKGWKVPEVLLSGDHKKIKQWKEAHIRNF' A
#
# COMPACT_ATOMS: atom_id res chain seq x y z
N GLY A 1 0.24 25.14 8.12
CA GLY A 1 0.98 24.27 7.20
C GLY A 1 0.98 22.87 7.76
N VAL A 2 -0.14 22.18 7.62
CA VAL A 2 -0.31 20.79 8.07
C VAL A 2 -1.06 20.12 6.92
N ILE A 3 -0.45 19.05 6.39
CA ILE A 3 -0.91 18.06 5.39
C ILE A 3 -2.20 18.39 4.61
N LYS A 4 -2.12 18.30 3.27
CA LYS A 4 -3.30 18.44 2.39
C LYS A 4 -4.40 17.48 2.85
N PRO A 5 -5.67 17.90 2.96
CA PRO A 5 -6.75 17.03 3.45
C PRO A 5 -6.91 15.76 2.61
N GLU A 6 -6.55 15.81 1.33
CA GLU A 6 -6.53 14.66 0.42
C GLU A 6 -5.49 13.58 0.80
N SER A 7 -4.44 13.93 1.56
CA SER A 7 -3.41 12.99 2.00
C SER A 7 -3.91 12.02 3.06
N LEU A 8 -4.98 12.36 3.79
CA LEU A 8 -5.57 11.52 4.85
C LEU A 8 -6.37 10.34 4.27
N ASN A 9 -6.77 10.41 3.00
CA ASN A 9 -7.55 9.35 2.35
C ASN A 9 -6.69 8.12 1.96
N GLU A 10 -5.37 8.25 1.97
CA GLU A 10 -4.43 7.16 1.66
C GLU A 10 -3.76 6.59 2.92
N GLU A 11 -4.16 7.03 4.12
CA GLU A 11 -3.58 6.52 5.37
C GLU A 11 -4.45 5.42 5.99
N SER A 12 -3.83 4.27 6.25
CA SER A 12 -4.45 3.08 6.86
C SER A 12 -4.91 3.25 8.33
N PHE A 13 -4.95 4.47 8.85
CA PHE A 13 -5.24 4.75 10.25
C PHE A 13 -6.10 6.01 10.44
N SER A 14 -7.19 6.15 9.68
CA SER A 14 -8.22 7.13 10.03
C SER A 14 -9.14 6.55 11.11
N LEU A 15 -8.72 6.72 12.38
CA LEU A 15 -9.55 6.43 13.54
C LEU A 15 -10.61 7.53 13.67
N THR A 16 -11.83 7.27 13.25
CA THR A 16 -12.99 7.97 13.79
C THR A 16 -13.68 7.09 14.82
N ASP A 17 -13.62 7.57 16.06
CA ASP A 17 -14.36 7.17 17.25
C ASP A 17 -13.81 6.01 18.11
N ASP A 18 -13.36 6.42 19.30
CA ASP A 18 -12.78 5.65 20.41
C ASP A 18 -13.74 4.65 21.10
N THR A 19 -14.92 4.37 20.56
CA THR A 19 -15.85 3.45 21.23
C THR A 19 -16.48 2.43 20.28
N ALA A 20 -16.07 1.17 20.47
CA ALA A 20 -16.71 -0.04 19.95
C ALA A 20 -16.57 -0.34 18.44
N LYS A 21 -15.37 -0.74 17.99
CA LYS A 21 -15.26 -1.86 17.05
C LYS A 21 -13.91 -2.59 17.15
N THR A 22 -13.80 -3.43 18.17
CA THR A 22 -12.99 -4.63 18.05
C THR A 22 -13.56 -5.49 16.91
N THR A 23 -12.69 -6.14 16.13
CA THR A 23 -12.96 -7.09 15.02
C THR A 23 -13.52 -6.54 13.69
N GLY A 24 -12.66 -6.50 12.66
CA GLY A 24 -13.05 -6.66 11.25
C GLY A 24 -13.59 -5.41 10.53
N ALA A 25 -12.80 -4.35 10.45
CA ALA A 25 -12.99 -3.33 9.40
C ALA A 25 -11.99 -3.68 8.29
N ASP A 26 -12.45 -4.43 7.30
CA ASP A 26 -11.81 -4.72 6.01
C ASP A 26 -10.27 -4.60 6.02
N ASN A 27 -9.59 -5.69 6.42
CA ASN A 27 -8.13 -5.83 6.38
C ASN A 27 -7.62 -5.82 4.92
N VAL A 28 -7.85 -4.75 4.18
CA VAL A 28 -7.23 -4.53 2.87
C VAL A 28 -5.78 -4.19 3.16
N LEU A 29 -4.95 -5.22 3.29
CA LEU A 29 -3.53 -5.03 3.56
C LEU A 29 -2.89 -4.34 2.36
N GLU A 30 -2.14 -3.26 2.61
CA GLU A 30 -1.37 -2.61 1.56
C GLU A 30 -0.41 -3.59 0.87
N TYR A 31 -0.14 -3.34 -0.41
CA TYR A 31 0.84 -4.10 -1.19
C TYR A 31 2.27 -3.82 -0.69
N PRO A 32 3.22 -4.73 -0.91
CA PRO A 32 4.60 -4.52 -0.49
C PRO A 32 5.23 -3.32 -1.21
N GLN A 33 5.86 -2.44 -0.42
CA GLN A 33 6.54 -1.23 -0.89
C GLN A 33 8.01 -1.52 -1.19
N TYR A 34 8.49 -1.05 -2.34
CA TYR A 34 9.88 -1.21 -2.77
C TYR A 34 10.54 0.15 -2.96
N THR A 35 11.82 0.24 -2.62
CA THR A 35 12.65 1.43 -2.82
C THR A 35 14.03 1.04 -3.31
N LYS A 36 14.85 2.03 -3.68
CA LYS A 36 16.22 1.81 -4.15
C LYS A 36 17.11 1.27 -3.02
N PRO A 37 18.10 0.43 -3.31
CA PRO A 37 18.50 -0.09 -4.63
C PRO A 37 17.61 -1.23 -5.16
N GLU A 38 17.67 -1.51 -6.47
CA GLU A 38 16.82 -2.50 -7.16
C GLU A 38 17.07 -3.96 -6.72
N ASP A 39 18.29 -4.26 -6.26
CA ASP A 39 18.62 -5.50 -5.57
C ASP A 39 19.13 -5.12 -4.17
N PHE A 40 18.41 -5.56 -3.15
CA PHE A 40 18.80 -5.37 -1.77
C PHE A 40 18.91 -6.72 -1.07
N LYS A 41 20.13 -7.14 -0.72
CA LYS A 41 20.40 -8.42 -0.05
C LYS A 41 19.83 -9.64 -0.81
N GLY A 42 19.80 -9.61 -2.14
CA GLY A 42 19.21 -10.67 -2.98
C GLY A 42 17.69 -10.58 -3.14
N TRP A 43 17.04 -9.56 -2.55
CA TRP A 43 15.64 -9.24 -2.77
C TRP A 43 15.55 -8.29 -3.95
N LYS A 44 15.00 -8.80 -5.06
CA LYS A 44 14.84 -8.03 -6.29
C LYS A 44 13.48 -7.35 -6.33
N VAL A 45 13.48 -6.11 -6.78
CA VAL A 45 12.24 -5.40 -7.12
C VAL A 45 11.60 -6.09 -8.33
N PRO A 46 10.29 -6.38 -8.29
CA PRO A 46 9.56 -6.92 -9.45
C PRO A 46 9.76 -6.05 -10.69
N GLU A 47 10.06 -6.67 -11.85
CA GLU A 47 10.30 -5.96 -13.11
C GLU A 47 9.12 -5.07 -13.52
N VAL A 48 7.90 -5.46 -13.17
CA VAL A 48 6.69 -4.65 -13.40
C VAL A 48 6.74 -3.29 -12.69
N LEU A 49 7.34 -3.23 -11.49
CA LEU A 49 7.52 -1.97 -10.75
C LEU A 49 8.65 -1.12 -11.34
N LEU A 50 9.60 -1.74 -12.04
CA LEU A 50 10.69 -1.06 -12.75
C LEU A 50 10.29 -0.60 -14.16
N SER A 51 9.22 -1.17 -14.73
CA SER A 51 8.80 -0.94 -16.12
C SER A 51 8.23 0.46 -16.40
N GLY A 52 7.81 1.20 -15.37
CA GLY A 52 7.11 2.48 -15.52
C GLY A 52 5.71 2.38 -16.13
N ASP A 53 5.21 1.18 -16.42
CA ASP A 53 3.86 0.98 -16.96
C ASP A 53 2.83 1.07 -15.83
N HIS A 54 2.20 2.25 -15.70
CA HIS A 54 1.24 2.52 -14.63
C HIS A 54 0.05 1.55 -14.63
N LYS A 55 -0.37 1.03 -15.80
CA LYS A 55 -1.49 0.07 -15.87
C LYS A 55 -1.09 -1.27 -15.27
N LYS A 56 0.09 -1.78 -15.65
CA LYS A 56 0.60 -3.05 -15.09
C LYS A 56 0.94 -2.93 -13.61
N ILE A 57 1.47 -1.78 -13.18
CA ILE A 57 1.75 -1.50 -11.77
C ILE A 57 0.44 -1.54 -10.96
N LYS A 58 -0.63 -0.91 -11.44
CA LYS A 58 -1.93 -0.95 -10.75
C LYS A 58 -2.47 -2.38 -10.62
N GLN A 59 -2.43 -3.15 -11.70
CA GLN A 59 -2.84 -4.57 -11.69
C GLN A 59 -1.99 -5.40 -10.72
N TRP A 60 -0.68 -5.16 -10.70
CA TRP A 60 0.23 -5.84 -9.78
C TRP A 60 -0.09 -5.50 -8.33
N LYS A 61 -0.36 -4.22 -8.02
CA LYS A 61 -0.76 -3.76 -6.68
C LYS A 61 -2.05 -4.44 -6.25
N GLU A 62 -3.09 -4.43 -7.09
CA GLU A 62 -4.38 -5.09 -6.81
C GLU A 62 -4.23 -6.60 -6.57
N ALA A 63 -3.37 -7.27 -7.33
CA ALA A 63 -3.12 -8.71 -7.19
C ALA A 63 -2.28 -9.07 -5.93
N HIS A 64 -1.48 -8.14 -5.42
CA HIS A 64 -0.60 -8.35 -4.25
C HIS A 64 -1.14 -7.70 -2.96
N ILE A 65 -2.35 -7.14 -3.00
CA ILE A 65 -3.11 -6.85 -1.79
C ILE A 65 -3.29 -8.18 -1.06
N ARG A 66 -2.77 -8.27 0.16
CA ARG A 66 -2.81 -9.51 0.93
C ARG A 66 -4.18 -9.62 1.58
N ASN A 67 -5.07 -10.36 0.93
CA ASN A 67 -6.29 -10.84 1.56
C ASN A 67 -5.90 -11.91 2.59
N PHE A 68 -6.11 -11.64 3.87
CA PHE A 68 -5.99 -12.61 4.95
C PHE A 68 -7.35 -13.20 5.29
#